data_AF-A0A965XT98-F1
#
_entry.id   AF-A0A965XT98-F1
#
_cell.length_a   1.000
_cell.length_b   1.000
_cell.length_c   1.000
_cell.angle_alpha   90.00
_cell.angle_beta   90.00
_cell.angle_gamma   90.00
#
_symmetry.space_group_name_H-M   'P 1'
#
loop_
_entity.id
_entity.type
_entity.pdbx_description
1 polymer ?
#
loop_
_entity_poly.entity_id
_entity_poly.type
_entity_poly.pdbx_seq_one_letter_code
_entity_poly.pdbx_strand_id
1 'polypeptide(L)'
;MHRRNFAEFTRYPHLFRDTYWGRFEVPPNDMNLEIFENRNLFVKEFQIVRQSNDRLSPFFHDMQGDGHGWPDHREAYRTKGKGFVLTFHNYVGNDYTHPAFTAWKPMYHAKAITYVATFPDYETLRRALS
;
A
#
# COMPACT_ATOMS: atom_id res chain seq x y z
N MET A 1 2.82 24.90 -14.76
CA MET A 1 3.76 24.05 -14.00
C MET A 1 3.04 22.74 -13.72
N HIS A 2 3.49 21.60 -14.28
CA HIS A 2 2.87 20.31 -13.96
C HIS A 2 3.21 19.99 -12.50
N ARG A 3 2.21 19.90 -11.62
CA ARG A 3 2.43 19.50 -10.23
C ARG A 3 2.79 18.02 -10.24
N ARG A 4 3.94 17.68 -9.66
CA ARG A 4 4.39 16.29 -9.57
C ARG A 4 3.65 15.56 -8.45
N ASN A 5 3.30 14.30 -8.68
CA ASN A 5 2.68 13.44 -7.66
C ASN A 5 3.73 12.55 -6.97
N PHE A 6 3.38 11.95 -5.82
CA PHE A 6 4.31 11.10 -5.07
C PHE A 6 4.89 9.94 -5.88
N ALA A 7 4.11 9.34 -6.78
CA ALA A 7 4.58 8.23 -7.60
C ALA A 7 5.78 8.59 -8.46
N GLU A 8 5.84 9.83 -8.97
CA GLU A 8 6.92 10.33 -9.84
C GLU A 8 8.28 10.44 -9.15
N PHE A 9 8.33 10.39 -7.81
CA PHE A 9 9.58 10.39 -7.04
C PHE A 9 10.10 8.99 -6.75
N THR A 10 9.34 7.95 -7.10
CA THR A 10 9.78 6.56 -7.00
C THR A 10 10.54 6.15 -8.26
N ARG A 11 11.29 5.06 -8.19
CA ARG A 11 11.89 4.41 -9.37
C ARG A 11 10.86 3.63 -10.20
N TYR A 12 9.63 3.52 -9.70
CA TYR A 12 8.55 2.73 -10.30
C TYR A 12 7.24 3.53 -10.40
N PRO A 13 7.24 4.70 -11.06
CA PRO A 13 6.06 5.57 -11.11
C PRO A 13 4.83 4.89 -11.71
N HIS A 14 5.03 3.97 -12.66
CA HIS A 14 3.96 3.20 -13.30
C HIS A 14 3.28 2.18 -12.38
N LEU A 15 3.88 1.83 -11.22
CA LEU A 15 3.27 0.95 -10.23
C LEU A 15 2.45 1.74 -9.20
N PHE A 16 2.87 2.97 -8.89
CA PHE A 16 2.26 3.75 -7.80
C PHE A 16 1.31 4.85 -8.28
N ARG A 17 1.38 5.28 -9.54
CA ARG A 17 0.58 6.41 -10.06
C ARG A 17 -0.92 6.27 -9.80
N ASP A 18 -1.41 5.05 -9.80
CA ASP A 18 -2.84 4.76 -9.64
C ASP A 18 -3.22 4.31 -8.22
N THR A 19 -2.28 4.24 -7.28
CA THR A 19 -2.56 3.90 -5.88
C THR A 19 -3.06 5.11 -5.10
N TYR A 20 -3.67 4.87 -3.94
CA TYR A 20 -4.15 5.93 -3.05
C TYR A 20 -3.06 6.96 -2.75
N TRP A 21 -1.91 6.51 -2.24
CA TRP A 21 -0.79 7.39 -1.90
C TRP A 21 -0.14 8.04 -3.13
N GLY A 22 0.05 7.30 -4.23
CA GLY A 22 0.80 7.82 -5.37
C GLY A 22 0.10 8.94 -6.15
N ARG A 23 -1.22 9.12 -5.93
CA ARG A 23 -2.03 10.20 -6.52
C ARG A 23 -1.88 11.54 -5.81
N PHE A 24 -1.31 11.58 -4.60
CA PHE A 24 -1.16 12.84 -3.87
C PHE A 24 -0.14 13.76 -4.52
N GLU A 25 -0.50 15.04 -4.61
CA GLU A 25 0.41 16.10 -5.01
C GLU A 25 1.45 16.31 -3.91
N VAL A 26 2.71 16.47 -4.30
CA VAL A 26 3.81 16.69 -3.33
C VAL A 26 3.90 18.19 -3.00
N PRO A 27 3.68 18.61 -1.74
CA PRO A 27 4.01 19.97 -1.35
C PRO A 27 5.53 20.17 -1.42
N PRO A 28 6.04 21.34 -1.83
CA PRO A 28 7.47 21.58 -2.03
C PRO A 28 8.38 21.24 -0.83
N ASN A 29 7.82 21.27 0.39
CA ASN A 29 8.56 21.08 1.64
C ASN A 29 8.29 19.74 2.34
N ASP A 30 7.44 18.87 1.78
CA ASP A 30 7.02 17.60 2.42
C ASP A 30 7.61 16.36 1.74
N MET A 31 8.70 16.56 1.00
CA MET A 31 9.37 15.49 0.26
C MET A 31 10.16 14.60 1.22
N ASN A 32 9.57 13.51 1.67
CA ASN A 32 10.25 12.53 2.51
C ASN A 32 10.95 11.46 1.67
N LEU A 33 12.26 11.65 1.44
CA LEU A 33 13.09 10.74 0.65
C LEU A 33 13.10 9.30 1.16
N GLU A 34 13.00 9.10 2.48
CA GLU A 34 12.99 7.77 3.08
C GLU A 34 11.73 6.99 2.67
N ILE A 35 10.57 7.66 2.59
CA ILE A 35 9.32 7.03 2.14
C ILE A 35 9.44 6.55 0.70
N PHE A 36 10.05 7.34 -0.19
CA PHE A 36 10.27 6.94 -1.58
C PHE A 36 11.24 5.75 -1.69
N GLU A 37 12.32 5.73 -0.90
CA GLU A 37 13.24 4.60 -0.90
C GLU A 37 12.61 3.34 -0.30
N ASN A 38 11.78 3.47 0.75
CA ASN A 38 11.02 2.34 1.28
C ASN A 38 10.03 1.79 0.25
N ARG A 39 9.34 2.65 -0.53
CA ARG A 39 8.49 2.22 -1.65
C ARG A 39 9.30 1.52 -2.76
N ASN A 40 10.52 1.98 -3.04
CA ASN A 40 11.40 1.30 -4.01
C ASN A 40 11.87 -0.07 -3.51
N LEU A 41 12.21 -0.18 -2.23
CA LEU A 41 12.54 -1.44 -1.58
C LEU A 41 11.34 -2.38 -1.59
N PHE A 42 10.14 -1.87 -1.34
CA PHE A 42 8.91 -2.63 -1.36
C PHE A 42 8.69 -3.36 -2.68
N VAL A 43 8.87 -2.65 -3.80
CA VAL A 43 8.76 -3.24 -5.14
C VAL A 43 9.75 -4.38 -5.33
N LYS A 44 10.99 -4.21 -4.87
CA LYS A 44 12.05 -5.22 -5.04
C LYS A 44 11.83 -6.43 -4.16
N GLU A 45 11.57 -6.22 -2.89
CA GLU A 45 11.44 -7.26 -1.87
C GLU A 45 10.22 -8.15 -2.15
N PHE A 46 9.09 -7.54 -2.52
CA PHE A 46 7.84 -8.26 -2.78
C PHE A 46 7.58 -8.53 -4.27
N GLN A 47 8.53 -8.16 -5.13
CA GLN A 47 8.45 -8.37 -6.58
C GLN A 47 7.15 -7.84 -7.18
N ILE A 48 6.80 -6.60 -6.84
CA ILE A 48 5.52 -5.99 -7.23
C ILE A 48 5.48 -5.77 -8.74
N VAL A 49 4.35 -6.11 -9.34
CA VAL A 49 4.10 -5.94 -10.78
C VAL A 49 2.90 -5.03 -11.01
N ARG A 50 2.86 -4.42 -12.19
CA ARG A 50 1.73 -3.56 -12.58
C ARG A 50 0.44 -4.35 -12.56
N GLN A 51 -0.58 -3.75 -11.98
CA GLN A 51 -1.92 -4.29 -11.92
C GLN A 51 -2.89 -3.32 -12.61
N SER A 52 -3.86 -3.84 -13.36
CA SER A 52 -5.03 -3.06 -13.75
C SER A 52 -5.99 -2.99 -12.56
N ASN A 53 -6.41 -1.76 -12.20
CA ASN A 53 -7.22 -1.47 -11.01
C ASN A 53 -8.53 -2.29 -10.92
N ASP A 54 -9.05 -2.74 -12.06
CA ASP A 54 -10.37 -3.36 -12.17
C ASP A 54 -10.54 -4.65 -11.35
N ARG A 55 -9.45 -5.36 -11.01
CA ARG A 55 -9.53 -6.65 -10.30
C ARG A 55 -9.54 -6.56 -8.77
N LEU A 56 -9.12 -5.44 -8.18
CA LEU A 56 -9.17 -5.24 -6.72
C LEU A 56 -10.17 -4.15 -6.31
N SER A 57 -10.67 -3.37 -7.28
CA SER A 57 -11.66 -2.31 -7.04
C SER A 57 -12.90 -2.77 -6.28
N PRO A 58 -13.54 -3.93 -6.56
CA PRO A 58 -14.70 -4.39 -5.77
C PRO A 58 -14.36 -4.58 -4.29
N PHE A 59 -13.16 -5.09 -4.01
CA PHE A 59 -12.70 -5.40 -2.67
C PHE A 59 -12.39 -4.16 -1.82
N PHE A 60 -11.86 -3.08 -2.43
CA PHE A 60 -11.66 -1.81 -1.74
C PHE A 60 -12.97 -1.12 -1.35
N HIS A 61 -14.04 -1.35 -2.11
CA HIS A 61 -15.37 -0.84 -1.80
C HIS A 61 -16.05 -1.63 -0.69
N ASP A 62 -15.93 -2.96 -0.69
CA ASP A 62 -16.51 -3.81 0.35
C ASP A 62 -15.86 -3.53 1.71
N MET A 63 -14.52 -3.48 1.76
CA MET A 63 -13.71 -3.21 2.96
C MET A 63 -13.96 -1.86 3.67
N GLN A 64 -14.61 -0.89 3.02
CA GLN A 64 -14.95 0.41 3.62
C GLN A 64 -16.31 0.36 4.35
N GLY A 65 -17.10 -0.70 4.15
CA GLY A 65 -18.52 -0.75 4.54
C GLY A 65 -18.86 -1.63 5.75
N ASP A 66 -17.94 -2.45 6.25
CA ASP A 66 -18.29 -3.58 7.12
C ASP A 66 -18.26 -3.27 8.63
N GLY A 67 -17.81 -2.08 9.06
CA GLY A 67 -17.75 -1.74 10.48
C GLY A 67 -16.75 -2.58 11.32
N HIS A 68 -15.87 -3.36 10.68
CA HIS A 68 -14.96 -4.31 11.35
C HIS A 68 -13.64 -3.73 11.89
N GLY A 69 -13.53 -2.41 12.12
CA GLY A 69 -12.34 -1.84 12.77
C GLY A 69 -11.03 -2.01 11.99
N TRP A 70 -11.10 -2.19 10.67
CA TRP A 70 -9.92 -2.30 9.83
C TRP A 70 -9.18 -0.94 9.74
N PRO A 71 -7.83 -0.96 9.74
CA PRO A 71 -7.00 0.23 9.67
C PRO A 71 -7.16 1.00 8.35
N ASP A 72 -7.03 2.32 8.42
CA ASP A 72 -7.13 3.24 7.28
C ASP A 72 -5.91 3.07 6.33
N HIS A 73 -6.01 3.68 5.15
CA HIS A 73 -4.93 3.80 4.16
C HIS A 73 -4.42 2.44 3.65
N ARG A 74 -5.35 1.59 3.21
CA ARG A 74 -5.05 0.27 2.65
C ARG A 74 -4.62 0.37 1.19
N GLU A 75 -3.63 -0.43 0.81
CA GLU A 75 -3.21 -0.61 -0.59
C GLU A 75 -2.91 -2.10 -0.84
N ALA A 76 -3.26 -2.61 -2.01
CA ALA A 76 -3.13 -4.01 -2.36
C ALA A 76 -2.43 -4.12 -3.71
N TYR A 77 -1.48 -5.03 -3.79
CA TYR A 77 -0.55 -5.14 -4.90
C TYR A 77 -0.43 -6.58 -5.36
N ARG A 78 -0.15 -6.75 -6.65
CA ARG A 78 0.17 -8.05 -7.23
C ARG A 78 1.68 -8.29 -7.25
N THR A 79 2.10 -9.52 -7.00
CA THR A 79 3.49 -9.94 -7.12
C THR A 79 3.76 -10.70 -8.42
N LYS A 80 5.03 -10.78 -8.82
CA LYS A 80 5.47 -11.56 -9.99
C LYS A 80 5.08 -13.04 -9.89
N GLY A 81 4.96 -13.58 -8.67
CA GLY A 81 4.52 -14.95 -8.37
C GLY A 81 3.01 -15.18 -8.44
N LYS A 82 2.21 -14.23 -8.96
CA LYS A 82 0.74 -14.24 -9.00
C LYS A 82 0.04 -14.10 -7.64
N GLY A 83 0.80 -13.96 -6.55
CA GLY A 83 0.27 -13.64 -5.24
C GLY A 83 -0.06 -12.17 -5.05
N PHE A 84 -0.45 -11.84 -3.83
CA PHE A 84 -0.87 -10.51 -3.41
C PHE A 84 -0.11 -10.06 -2.18
N VAL A 85 0.05 -8.75 -2.06
CA VAL A 85 0.57 -8.07 -0.88
C VAL A 85 -0.44 -7.03 -0.48
N LEU A 86 -0.92 -7.12 0.74
CA LEU A 86 -1.80 -6.11 1.33
C LEU A 86 -0.99 -5.28 2.30
N THR A 87 -1.18 -3.97 2.24
CA THR A 87 -0.56 -3.00 3.13
C THR A 87 -1.62 -2.13 3.77
N PHE A 88 -1.38 -1.69 5.00
CA PHE A 88 -2.08 -0.56 5.60
C PHE A 88 -1.09 0.30 6.40
N HIS A 89 -1.47 1.54 6.68
CA HIS A 89 -0.59 2.51 7.30
C HIS A 89 -1.26 3.14 8.53
N ASN A 90 -0.75 2.82 9.73
CA ASN A 90 -1.23 3.40 10.97
C ASN A 90 -0.25 4.42 11.51
N TYR A 91 -0.76 5.56 11.98
CA TYR A 91 0.04 6.51 12.74
C TYR A 91 0.46 5.91 14.09
N VAL A 92 1.67 6.26 14.55
CA VAL A 92 2.19 5.83 15.85
C VAL A 92 1.20 6.18 16.96
N GLY A 93 0.86 5.19 17.80
CA GLY A 93 -0.13 5.30 18.88
C GLY A 93 -1.46 4.61 18.59
N ASN A 94 -1.67 4.09 17.37
CA ASN A 94 -2.79 3.22 17.03
C ASN A 94 -2.28 1.83 16.64
N ASP A 95 -1.86 1.07 17.66
CA ASP A 95 -1.29 -0.26 17.49
C ASP A 95 -2.36 -1.22 16.99
N TYR A 96 -2.27 -1.58 15.71
CA TYR A 96 -3.08 -2.65 15.16
C TYR A 96 -2.28 -3.95 15.21
N THR A 97 -2.91 -4.98 15.77
CA THR A 97 -2.35 -6.33 15.81
C THR A 97 -3.30 -7.26 15.07
N HIS A 98 -2.80 -7.85 13.98
CA HIS A 98 -3.48 -8.94 13.28
C HIS A 98 -2.45 -10.00 12.93
N PRO A 99 -2.71 -11.28 13.21
CA PRO A 99 -1.71 -12.34 13.10
C PRO A 99 -1.14 -12.53 11.69
N ALA A 100 -1.90 -12.16 10.66
CA ALA A 100 -1.44 -12.20 9.27
C ALA A 100 -0.51 -11.04 8.88
N PHE A 101 -0.41 -9.98 9.69
CA PHE A 101 0.32 -8.77 9.36
C PHE A 101 1.56 -8.59 10.22
N THR A 102 2.66 -8.23 9.56
CA THR A 102 3.92 -7.89 10.22
C THR A 102 4.21 -6.41 10.01
N ALA A 103 4.69 -5.75 11.06
CA ALA A 103 5.16 -4.37 10.97
C ALA A 103 6.37 -4.28 10.03
N TRP A 104 6.42 -3.21 9.25
CA TRP A 104 7.45 -2.94 8.27
C TRP A 104 7.71 -1.45 8.14
N LYS A 105 8.59 -1.08 7.21
CA LYS A 105 9.12 0.25 7.03
C LYS A 105 8.01 1.24 6.65
N PRO A 106 8.04 2.49 7.15
CA PRO A 106 7.09 3.52 6.75
C PRO A 106 7.04 3.74 5.24
N MET A 107 5.85 3.67 4.65
CA MET A 107 5.61 3.91 3.22
C MET A 107 4.58 5.00 2.93
N TYR A 108 3.93 5.55 3.94
CA TYR A 108 2.93 6.60 3.81
C TYR A 108 3.44 7.94 4.35
N HIS A 109 3.92 7.92 5.60
CA HIS A 109 4.41 9.09 6.33
C HIS A 109 5.46 8.62 7.36
N ALA A 110 6.46 9.45 7.69
CA ALA A 110 7.54 9.05 8.62
C ALA A 110 7.06 8.64 10.02
N LYS A 111 5.95 9.21 10.48
CA LYS A 111 5.31 8.88 11.77
C LYS A 111 4.26 7.76 11.67
N ALA A 112 4.25 7.02 10.56
CA ALA A 112 3.34 5.90 10.36
C ALA A 112 4.12 4.58 10.26
N ILE A 113 3.60 3.52 10.86
CA ILE A 113 4.08 2.16 10.67
C ILE A 113 3.28 1.57 9.52
N THR A 114 3.98 0.93 8.58
CA THR A 114 3.32 0.16 7.53
C THR A 114 3.27 -1.28 7.94
N TYR A 115 2.13 -1.92 7.80
CA TYR A 115 1.97 -3.34 8.07
C TYR A 115 1.69 -4.08 6.79
N VAL A 116 2.26 -5.26 6.66
CA VAL A 116 2.17 -6.04 5.42
C VAL A 116 1.83 -7.50 5.67
N ALA A 117 0.98 -8.03 4.80
CA ALA A 117 0.60 -9.43 4.72
C ALA A 117 0.73 -9.91 3.27
N THR A 118 1.17 -11.16 3.09
CA THR A 118 1.30 -11.79 1.77
C THR A 118 0.30 -12.93 1.62
N PHE A 119 -0.24 -13.05 0.41
CA PHE A 119 -1.25 -14.06 0.11
C PHE A 119 -0.91 -14.75 -1.22
N PRO A 120 -1.04 -16.08 -1.31
CA PRO A 120 -0.66 -16.82 -2.51
C PRO A 120 -1.63 -16.58 -3.69
N ASP A 121 -2.90 -16.28 -3.39
CA ASP A 121 -3.94 -16.06 -4.38
C ASP A 121 -5.04 -15.13 -3.85
N TYR A 122 -5.97 -14.79 -4.76
CA TYR A 122 -7.06 -13.86 -4.50
C TYR A 122 -8.08 -14.39 -3.49
N GLU A 123 -8.37 -15.69 -3.50
CA GLU A 123 -9.34 -16.27 -2.56
C GLU A 123 -8.80 -16.30 -1.13
N THR A 124 -7.50 -16.56 -0.96
CA THR A 124 -6.83 -16.52 0.34
C THR A 124 -6.80 -15.10 0.89
N LEU A 125 -6.47 -14.12 0.03
CA LEU A 125 -6.58 -12.70 0.37
C LEU A 125 -8.01 -12.37 0.82
N ARG A 126 -9.02 -12.73 0.02
CA ARG A 126 -10.44 -12.41 0.29
C ARG A 126 -10.89 -12.99 1.64
N ARG A 127 -10.57 -14.25 1.92
CA ARG A 127 -10.95 -14.93 3.18
C ARG A 127 -10.28 -14.35 4.41
N ALA A 128 -9.03 -13.88 4.30
CA ALA A 128 -8.33 -13.28 5.43
C ALA A 128 -8.91 -11.92 5.85
N LEU A 129 -9.81 -11.37 5.03
CA LEU A 129 -10.35 -10.02 5.15
C LEU A 129 -11.88 -10.02 5.31
N SER A 130 -12.51 -11.21 5.30
CA SER A 130 -13.92 -11.46 5.62
C SER A 130 -14.05 -11.90 7.07
#